data_AF-A0AAV3TDZ9-F1
#
_entry.id   AF-A0AAV3TDZ9-F1
#
_cell.length_a   1.000
_cell.length_b   1.000
_cell.length_c   1.000
_cell.angle_alpha   90.00
_cell.angle_beta   90.00
_cell.angle_gamma   90.00
#
_symmetry.space_group_name_H-M   'P 1'
#
loop_
_entity.id
_entity.type
_entity.pdbx_description
1 polymer ?
#
loop_
_entity_poly.entity_id
_entity_poly.type
_entity_poly.pdbx_seq_one_letter_code
_entity_poly.pdbx_strand_id
1 'polypeptide(L)' 'MSDDDLEGISWDEFFEAFEENNLAMVYQEVTSGGEESRFAKLVSRDDA' A
#
# COMPACT_ATOMS: atom_id res chain seq x y z
N MET A 1 7.92 -15.24 22.02
CA MET A 1 7.74 -14.04 21.18
C MET A 1 6.68 -14.44 20.17
N SER A 2 5.44 -14.03 20.40
CA SER A 2 4.27 -14.57 19.70
C SER A 2 4.06 -13.79 18.42
N ASP A 3 4.44 -14.40 17.30
CA ASP A 3 4.11 -14.00 15.93
C ASP A 3 2.79 -14.68 15.49
N ASP A 4 2.01 -15.20 16.43
CA ASP A 4 0.94 -16.19 16.22
C ASP A 4 -0.46 -15.57 15.97
N ASP A 5 -0.59 -14.25 16.02
CA ASP A 5 -1.87 -13.54 15.94
C ASP A 5 -2.15 -12.88 14.57
N LEU A 6 -1.21 -12.98 13.62
CA LEU A 6 -1.40 -12.39 12.28
C LEU A 6 -1.78 -13.49 11.29
N GLU A 7 -3.07 -13.57 10.98
CA GLU A 7 -3.57 -14.47 9.96
C GLU A 7 -3.23 -13.91 8.57
N GLY A 8 -2.54 -14.71 7.77
CA GLY A 8 -2.20 -14.33 6.39
C GLY A 8 -3.46 -14.29 5.55
N ILE A 9 -3.71 -13.16 4.89
CA ILE A 9 -4.80 -13.03 3.92
C ILE A 9 -4.31 -13.38 2.51
N SER A 10 -5.24 -13.78 1.66
CA SER A 10 -4.96 -13.97 0.24
C SER A 10 -4.85 -12.63 -0.51
N TRP A 11 -4.18 -12.64 -1.67
CA TRP A 11 -4.08 -11.44 -2.51
C TRP A 11 -5.45 -10.93 -2.97
N ASP A 12 -6.38 -11.83 -3.29
CA ASP A 12 -7.75 -11.47 -3.65
C ASP A 12 -8.46 -10.71 -2.51
N GLU A 13 -8.38 -11.19 -1.27
CA GLU A 13 -8.96 -10.50 -0.10
C GLU A 13 -8.32 -9.12 0.13
N PHE A 14 -7.01 -9.01 -0.08
CA PHE A 14 -6.32 -7.72 0.00
C PHE A 14 -6.85 -6.74 -1.04
N PHE A 15 -6.98 -7.16 -2.30
CA PHE A 15 -7.47 -6.29 -3.38
C PHE A 15 -8.96 -5.95 -3.20
N GLU A 16 -9.78 -6.87 -2.72
CA GLU A 16 -11.19 -6.60 -2.38
C GLU A 16 -11.29 -5.51 -1.32
N ALA A 17 -10.57 -5.64 -0.19
CA ALA A 17 -10.54 -4.62 0.85
C ALA A 17 -9.95 -3.29 0.34
N PHE A 18 -8.93 -3.33 -0.53
CA PHE A 18 -8.33 -2.15 -1.13
C PHE A 18 -9.31 -1.35 -2.01
N GLU A 19 -10.09 -2.05 -2.84
CA GLU A 19 -11.13 -1.44 -3.67
C GLU A 19 -12.33 -0.97 -2.85
N GLU A 20 -12.77 -1.76 -1.86
CA GLU A 20 -13.87 -1.41 -0.96
C GLU A 20 -13.59 -0.11 -0.20
N ASN A 21 -12.35 0.06 0.27
CA ASN A 21 -11.90 1.26 0.96
C ASN A 21 -11.55 2.42 0.00
N ASN A 22 -11.79 2.25 -1.30
CA ASN A 22 -11.53 3.23 -2.35
C ASN A 22 -10.10 3.78 -2.29
N LEU A 23 -9.10 2.91 -2.12
CA LEU A 23 -7.70 3.29 -1.95
C LEU A 23 -6.96 3.42 -3.29
N ALA A 24 -5.95 4.29 -3.31
CA ALA A 24 -5.01 4.51 -4.39
C ALA A 24 -3.59 4.37 -3.84
N MET A 25 -2.70 3.76 -4.62
CA MET A 25 -1.28 3.65 -4.29
C MET A 25 -0.51 4.74 -5.03
N VAL A 26 -0.04 5.74 -4.29
CA VAL A 26 0.87 6.77 -4.82
C VAL A 26 2.30 6.32 -4.54
N TYR A 27 3.11 6.30 -5.60
CA TYR A 27 4.53 5.96 -5.50
C TYR A 27 5.37 7.06 -6.11
N GLN A 28 6.60 7.19 -5.63
CA GLN A 28 7.59 8.07 -6.21
C GLN A 28 8.69 7.21 -6.83
N GLU A 29 9.10 7.52 -8.06
CA GLU A 29 10.17 6.78 -8.75
C GLU A 29 11.56 7.27 -8.33
N VAL A 30 11.71 8.59 -8.16
CA VAL A 30 13.01 9.23 -7.92
C VAL A 30 12.90 10.22 -6.76
N THR A 31 13.85 10.16 -5.83
CA THR A 31 13.95 11.11 -4.72
C THR A 31 14.41 12.48 -5.24
N SER A 32 14.25 13.53 -4.45
CA SER A 32 14.77 14.86 -4.81
C SER A 32 16.29 14.89 -5.05
N GLY A 33 17.03 13.87 -4.59
CA GLY A 33 18.46 13.69 -4.82
C GLY A 33 18.83 12.94 -6.11
N GLY A 34 17.84 12.49 -6.90
CA GLY A 34 18.08 11.71 -8.13
C GLY A 34 18.26 10.21 -7.91
N GLU A 35 18.01 9.72 -6.70
CA GLU A 35 18.13 8.29 -6.35
C GLU A 35 16.79 7.57 -6.51
N GLU A 36 16.80 6.25 -6.72
CA GLU A 36 15.57 5.45 -6.75
C GLU A 36 14.81 5.57 -5.42
N SER A 37 13.55 5.99 -5.49
CA SER A 37 12.71 6.18 -4.31
C SER A 37 12.03 4.88 -3.90
N ARG A 38 11.97 4.65 -2.60
CA ARG A 38 11.25 3.51 -1.98
C ARG A 38 9.93 3.94 -1.37
N PHE A 39 9.48 5.14 -1.71
CA PHE A 39 8.26 5.70 -1.17
C PHE A 39 7.05 5.15 -1.91
N ALA A 40 6.19 4.44 -1.18
CA ALA A 40 4.85 4.08 -1.59
C ALA A 40 3.89 4.36 -0.44
N LYS A 41 2.75 4.98 -0.75
CA LYS A 41 1.72 5.33 0.21
C LYS A 41 0.35 4.94 -0.34
N LEU A 42 -0.48 4.35 0.51
CA LEU A 42 -1.90 4.17 0.23
C LEU A 42 -2.64 5.42 0.72
N VAL A 43 -3.38 6.07 -0.18
CA VAL A 43 -4.23 7.23 0.09
C VAL A 43 -5.65 6.92 -0.38
N SER A 44 -6.64 7.67 0.09
CA SER A 44 -7.98 7.58 -0.50
C SER A 44 -7.92 8.05 -1.96
N ARG A 45 -8.66 7.42 -2.87
CA ARG A 45 -8.74 7.82 -4.29
C ARG A 45 -9.22 9.25 -4.49
N ASP A 46 -9.99 9.80 -3.54
CA ASP A 46 -10.39 11.22 -3.54
C ASP A 46 -9.22 12.19 -3.24
N ASP A 47 -8.16 11.72 -2.58
CA ASP A 47 -6.99 12.52 -2.18
C ASP A 47 -5.78 12.31 -3.12
N ALA A 48 -5.93 11.39 -4.10
CA ALA A 48 -4.89 10.96 -5.03
C ALA A 48 -4.76 11.87 -6.26
#